data_AF-A0A369KRD3-F1
#
_entry.id   AF-A0A369KRD3-F1
#
_cell.length_a   1.000
_cell.length_b   1.000
_cell.length_c   1.000
_cell.angle_alpha   90.00
_cell.angle_beta   90.00
_cell.angle_gamma   90.00
#
_symmetry.space_group_name_H-M   'P 1'
#
loop_
_entity.id
_entity.type
_entity.pdbx_description
1 polymer ?
#
loop_
_entity_poly.entity_id
_entity_poly.type
_entity_poly.pdbx_seq_one_letter_code
_entity_poly.pdbx_strand_id
1 'polypeptide(L)'
;MDLNKLPHTKIVCTLGPSSSTKDMISKLIDAGMNVARLNFSHGEHATHAANIATIREFSKEKNIPIAILQDLQGPKIRTGKLKEGGLQLKKGQTVTLRYAAEQTTLDFIPIDYRELSTDVKIGARILLDDGLLAMKITDIKGSDVECEVIHGGYLKSRKGVNFPECHLSIPATTEKDIKDLLFGVAQGVDYIALSFVQTPTDILKLKQMLRALGADIPVITKVEMLGAVQYIDEICNVSDGIMVARGDLGVECGFANVAAYQKKIIETALSKGKPVIVATQMLDSMIEHRRPTKAEVCDVANAVFDHADATMLSGESASGKYPELAVATMRNILDRVDKSKRIAPLEQIPLTIQEAESSAEVFARTTVELAEKMNATAIICLTLTGSMARYVAKFRPQTPVIAFSPRPDVVRKLSLVRGVLGVLNNIFYDTDTAFSEIAKYLAKEGYVKEGDLLLITGGIPVTQMLPTNTIKVHRVAKLDLA
;
A
#
# COMPACT_ATOMS: atom_id res chain seq x y z
N MET A 1 -12.99 -4.32 -23.72
CA MET A 1 -13.45 -3.45 -22.58
C MET A 1 -13.28 -2.00 -23.03
N ASP A 2 -14.22 -1.09 -22.73
CA ASP A 2 -14.07 0.33 -23.13
C ASP A 2 -12.92 0.96 -22.34
N LEU A 3 -11.90 1.51 -23.02
CA LEU A 3 -10.75 2.14 -22.37
C LEU A 3 -11.16 3.27 -21.41
N ASN A 4 -12.27 3.96 -21.70
CA ASN A 4 -12.81 5.02 -20.83
C ASN A 4 -13.43 4.48 -19.53
N LYS A 5 -13.56 3.16 -19.41
CA LYS A 5 -14.03 2.47 -18.20
C LYS A 5 -12.90 1.77 -17.46
N LEU A 6 -11.64 1.94 -17.88
CA LEU A 6 -10.52 1.41 -17.11
C LEU A 6 -10.49 2.09 -15.74
N PRO A 7 -10.51 1.32 -14.63
CA PRO A 7 -10.42 1.91 -13.31
C PRO A 7 -9.02 2.49 -13.10
N HIS A 8 -8.95 3.78 -12.76
CA HIS A 8 -7.67 4.43 -12.52
C HIS A 8 -7.16 4.05 -11.13
N THR A 9 -7.87 4.47 -10.09
CA THR A 9 -7.48 4.19 -8.70
C THR A 9 -7.71 2.73 -8.37
N LYS A 10 -6.73 2.09 -7.72
CA LYS A 10 -6.73 0.65 -7.45
C LYS A 10 -7.38 0.31 -6.10
N ILE A 11 -7.83 -0.93 -5.94
CA ILE A 11 -8.39 -1.42 -4.66
C ILE A 11 -7.50 -2.55 -4.12
N VAL A 12 -7.07 -2.38 -2.88
CA VAL A 12 -6.45 -3.43 -2.07
C VAL A 12 -7.51 -4.02 -1.15
N CYS A 13 -7.73 -5.33 -1.19
CA CYS A 13 -8.66 -6.03 -0.30
C CYS A 13 -7.90 -6.97 0.62
N THR A 14 -8.20 -6.92 1.91
CA THR A 14 -7.61 -7.86 2.88
C THR A 14 -8.41 -9.15 2.89
N LEU A 15 -7.74 -10.29 2.68
CA LEU A 15 -8.39 -11.60 2.83
C LEU A 15 -8.41 -12.03 4.29
N GLY A 16 -9.53 -12.63 4.70
CA GLY A 16 -9.74 -13.13 6.05
C GLY A 16 -10.92 -14.11 6.13
N PRO A 17 -11.46 -14.37 7.33
CA PRO A 17 -12.53 -15.34 7.53
C PRO A 17 -13.75 -15.18 6.61
N SER A 18 -14.16 -13.94 6.28
CA SER A 18 -15.32 -13.69 5.41
C SER A 18 -15.00 -13.76 3.92
N SER A 19 -13.73 -13.89 3.55
CA SER A 19 -13.25 -13.76 2.16
C SER A 19 -12.22 -14.79 1.71
N SER A 20 -11.97 -15.85 2.49
CA SER A 20 -11.00 -16.90 2.15
C SER A 20 -11.59 -18.08 1.37
N THR A 21 -12.89 -18.05 1.01
CA THR A 21 -13.49 -19.10 0.18
C THR A 21 -13.25 -18.82 -1.30
N LYS A 22 -13.14 -19.87 -2.14
CA LYS A 22 -12.96 -19.72 -3.59
C LYS A 22 -14.03 -18.84 -4.23
N ASP A 23 -15.30 -19.09 -3.89
CA ASP A 23 -16.45 -18.31 -4.40
C ASP A 23 -16.31 -16.82 -4.04
N MET A 24 -15.96 -16.50 -2.79
CA MET A 24 -15.84 -15.10 -2.39
C MET A 24 -14.62 -14.43 -3.04
N ILE A 25 -13.46 -15.10 -3.13
CA ILE A 25 -12.29 -14.54 -3.82
C ILE A 25 -12.65 -14.20 -5.27
N SER A 26 -13.35 -15.10 -5.97
CA SER A 26 -13.83 -14.88 -7.34
C SER A 26 -14.72 -13.64 -7.43
N LYS A 27 -15.66 -13.47 -6.50
CA LYS A 27 -16.54 -12.29 -6.38
C LYS A 27 -15.80 -11.00 -6.08
N LEU A 28 -14.79 -11.02 -5.21
CA LEU A 28 -13.96 -9.84 -4.92
C LEU A 28 -13.19 -9.39 -6.16
N ILE A 29 -12.68 -10.33 -6.96
CA ILE A 29 -12.04 -10.02 -8.24
C ILE A 29 -13.05 -9.35 -9.18
N ASP A 30 -14.25 -9.92 -9.32
CA ASP A 30 -15.30 -9.36 -10.19
C ASP A 30 -15.77 -7.97 -9.74
N ALA A 31 -15.82 -7.75 -8.43
CA ALA A 31 -16.18 -6.45 -7.85
C ALA A 31 -15.09 -5.39 -8.02
N GLY A 32 -13.87 -5.77 -8.44
CA GLY A 32 -12.79 -4.84 -8.79
C GLY A 32 -11.57 -4.84 -7.87
N MET A 33 -11.32 -5.93 -7.12
CA MET A 33 -10.06 -6.10 -6.38
C MET A 33 -8.87 -6.10 -7.35
N ASN A 34 -7.83 -5.32 -7.05
CA ASN A 34 -6.57 -5.30 -7.83
C ASN A 34 -5.41 -5.94 -7.07
N VAL A 35 -5.42 -5.83 -5.74
CA VAL A 35 -4.40 -6.39 -4.87
C VAL A 35 -5.06 -7.13 -3.73
N ALA A 36 -4.67 -8.39 -3.50
CA ALA A 36 -5.07 -9.17 -2.34
C ALA A 36 -4.02 -9.02 -1.24
N ARG A 37 -4.38 -8.39 -0.13
CA ARG A 37 -3.56 -8.29 1.08
C ARG A 37 -3.76 -9.53 1.96
N LEU A 38 -2.66 -10.18 2.30
CA LEU A 38 -2.60 -11.25 3.29
C LEU A 38 -1.96 -10.69 4.55
N ASN A 39 -2.75 -10.56 5.62
CA ASN A 39 -2.27 -10.02 6.89
C ASN A 39 -1.69 -11.12 7.77
N PHE A 40 -0.37 -11.17 7.92
CA PHE A 40 0.32 -12.20 8.69
C PHE A 40 0.26 -11.97 10.21
N SER A 41 -0.39 -10.92 10.68
CA SER A 41 -0.80 -10.82 12.09
C SER A 41 -1.82 -11.90 12.47
N HIS A 42 -2.49 -12.51 11.48
CA HIS A 42 -3.50 -13.54 11.66
C HIS A 42 -3.34 -14.65 10.62
N GLY A 43 -3.91 -15.82 10.92
CA GLY A 43 -3.91 -16.97 10.03
C GLY A 43 -2.57 -17.71 9.97
N GLU A 44 -2.64 -18.96 9.55
CA GLU A 44 -1.49 -19.85 9.40
C GLU A 44 -0.99 -19.86 7.96
N HIS A 45 0.27 -20.24 7.75
CA HIS A 45 0.88 -20.37 6.41
C HIS A 45 0.06 -21.25 5.47
N ALA A 46 -0.57 -22.31 5.98
CA ALA A 46 -1.43 -23.19 5.18
C ALA A 46 -2.64 -22.46 4.58
N THR A 47 -3.30 -21.60 5.37
CA THR A 47 -4.42 -20.78 4.89
C THR A 47 -3.96 -19.76 3.86
N HIS A 48 -2.82 -19.10 4.11
CA HIS A 48 -2.25 -18.14 3.16
C HIS A 48 -1.86 -18.83 1.85
N ALA A 49 -1.28 -20.03 1.88
CA ALA A 49 -0.94 -20.80 0.68
C ALA A 49 -2.18 -21.14 -0.16
N ALA A 50 -3.27 -21.56 0.49
CA ALA A 50 -4.54 -21.86 -0.20
C ALA A 50 -5.14 -20.61 -0.86
N ASN A 51 -5.09 -19.47 -0.17
CA ASN A 51 -5.52 -18.18 -0.71
C ASN A 51 -4.67 -17.78 -1.92
N ILE A 52 -3.34 -17.87 -1.82
CA ILE A 52 -2.40 -17.56 -2.92
C ILE A 52 -2.73 -18.42 -4.14
N ALA A 53 -2.85 -19.74 -3.99
CA ALA A 53 -3.17 -20.63 -5.08
C ALA A 53 -4.49 -20.26 -5.77
N THR A 54 -5.53 -19.97 -4.98
CA THR A 54 -6.86 -19.58 -5.49
C THR A 54 -6.82 -18.24 -6.24
N ILE A 55 -6.09 -17.24 -5.73
CA ILE A 55 -5.92 -15.95 -6.40
C ILE A 55 -5.22 -16.15 -7.74
N ARG A 56 -4.16 -16.96 -7.80
CA ARG A 56 -3.42 -17.23 -9.04
C ARG A 56 -4.28 -17.99 -10.05
N GLU A 57 -5.09 -18.96 -9.60
CA GLU A 57 -6.06 -19.69 -10.41
C GLU A 57 -7.04 -18.73 -11.09
N PHE A 58 -7.77 -17.91 -10.33
CA PHE A 58 -8.76 -16.99 -10.90
C PHE A 58 -8.13 -15.84 -11.68
N SER A 59 -6.95 -15.34 -11.29
CA SER A 59 -6.23 -14.32 -12.05
C SER A 59 -5.91 -14.81 -13.47
N LYS A 60 -5.53 -16.09 -13.61
CA LYS A 60 -5.30 -16.72 -14.92
C LYS A 60 -6.60 -17.00 -15.66
N GLU A 61 -7.59 -17.60 -15.00
CA GLU A 61 -8.88 -17.95 -15.62
C GLU A 61 -9.61 -16.73 -16.19
N LYS A 62 -9.65 -15.64 -15.41
CA LYS A 62 -10.34 -14.40 -15.80
C LYS A 62 -9.49 -13.46 -16.64
N ASN A 63 -8.20 -13.77 -16.84
CA ASN A 63 -7.22 -12.89 -17.48
C ASN A 63 -7.17 -11.48 -16.83
N ILE A 64 -7.28 -11.43 -15.49
CA ILE A 64 -7.21 -10.20 -14.70
C ILE A 64 -5.97 -10.30 -13.81
N PRO A 65 -4.96 -9.44 -13.99
CA PRO A 65 -3.80 -9.40 -13.10
C PRO A 65 -4.22 -9.03 -11.68
N ILE A 66 -3.87 -9.88 -10.71
CA ILE A 66 -4.06 -9.61 -9.28
C ILE A 66 -2.70 -9.74 -8.57
N ALA A 67 -2.27 -8.66 -7.93
CA ALA A 67 -1.10 -8.69 -7.07
C ALA A 67 -1.43 -9.28 -5.69
N ILE A 68 -0.43 -9.90 -5.06
CA ILE A 68 -0.49 -10.38 -3.69
C ILE A 68 0.47 -9.55 -2.84
N LEU A 69 -0.08 -8.92 -1.81
CA LEU A 69 0.64 -8.14 -0.81
C LEU A 69 0.73 -8.93 0.50
N GLN A 70 1.92 -9.37 0.86
CA GLN A 70 2.20 -9.91 2.18
C GLN A 70 2.39 -8.76 3.17
N ASP A 71 1.55 -8.65 4.21
CA ASP A 71 1.72 -7.65 5.26
C ASP A 71 2.30 -8.30 6.52
N LEU A 72 3.57 -7.98 6.82
CA LEU A 72 4.30 -8.49 7.97
C LEU A 72 3.80 -7.82 9.25
N GLN A 73 3.76 -8.56 10.35
CA GLN A 73 3.17 -8.10 11.60
C GLN A 73 3.98 -6.97 12.24
N GLY A 74 5.31 -7.11 12.24
CA GLY A 74 6.21 -6.18 12.91
C GLY A 74 6.13 -6.24 14.44
N PRO A 75 6.92 -5.41 15.13
CA PRO A 75 7.10 -5.43 16.58
C PRO A 75 5.96 -4.72 17.34
N LYS A 76 4.79 -5.35 17.45
CA LYS A 76 3.67 -4.79 18.22
C LYS A 76 3.84 -5.04 19.72
N ILE A 77 4.21 -3.99 20.48
CA ILE A 77 4.28 -4.03 21.94
C ILE A 77 2.88 -4.14 22.55
N ARG A 78 2.75 -4.94 23.60
CA ARG A 78 1.51 -5.21 24.31
C ARG A 78 1.70 -5.24 25.82
N THR A 79 0.58 -5.09 26.52
CA THR A 79 0.49 -5.45 27.92
C THR A 79 0.62 -6.96 28.07
N GLY A 80 1.31 -7.40 29.11
CA GLY A 80 1.35 -8.80 29.50
C GLY A 80 -0.01 -9.30 30.01
N LYS A 81 0.00 -10.50 30.61
CA LYS A 81 -1.19 -11.05 31.25
C LYS A 81 -1.45 -10.34 32.58
N LEU A 82 -2.57 -9.64 32.68
CA LEU A 82 -3.02 -9.00 33.92
C LEU A 82 -3.70 -10.01 34.83
N LYS A 83 -3.56 -9.82 36.16
CA LYS A 83 -4.35 -10.56 37.14
C LYS A 83 -5.83 -10.18 37.01
N GLU A 84 -6.71 -11.11 37.39
CA GLU A 84 -8.17 -10.88 37.44
C GLU A 84 -8.81 -10.47 36.11
N GLY A 85 -8.13 -10.71 34.98
CA GLY A 85 -8.63 -10.45 33.63
C GLY A 85 -8.47 -9.00 33.14
N GLY A 86 -8.15 -8.06 34.03
CA GLY A 86 -7.94 -6.65 33.69
C GLY A 86 -7.78 -5.75 34.92
N LEU A 87 -7.48 -4.48 34.66
CA LEU A 87 -7.20 -3.47 35.70
C LEU A 87 -7.99 -2.19 35.40
N GLN A 88 -8.68 -1.66 36.41
CA GLN A 88 -9.34 -0.36 36.32
C GLN A 88 -8.33 0.75 36.65
N LEU A 89 -8.09 1.64 35.69
CA LEU A 89 -7.21 2.80 35.83
C LEU A 89 -8.04 4.05 36.10
N LYS A 90 -7.64 4.86 37.09
CA LYS A 90 -8.29 6.14 37.42
C LYS A 90 -7.39 7.31 37.02
N LYS A 91 -7.98 8.39 36.50
CA LYS A 91 -7.23 9.62 36.19
C LYS A 91 -6.49 10.14 37.43
N GLY A 92 -5.23 10.55 37.26
CA GLY A 92 -4.33 11.02 38.31
C GLY A 92 -3.70 9.90 39.15
N GLN A 93 -4.05 8.64 38.91
CA GLN A 93 -3.43 7.50 39.60
C GLN A 93 -1.99 7.32 39.14
N THR A 94 -1.08 7.06 40.09
CA THR A 94 0.28 6.59 39.79
C THR A 94 0.27 5.09 39.57
N VAL A 95 0.90 4.63 38.50
CA VAL A 95 1.06 3.22 38.17
C VAL A 95 2.51 2.94 37.73
N THR A 96 2.99 1.75 38.01
CA THR A 96 4.32 1.31 37.56
C THR A 96 4.18 0.38 36.36
N LEU A 97 4.97 0.62 35.32
CA LEU A 97 5.13 -0.30 34.20
C LEU A 97 6.46 -1.04 34.34
N ARG A 98 6.48 -2.33 34.04
CA ARG A 98 7.68 -3.17 34.13
C ARG A 98 7.69 -4.20 33.01
N TYR A 99 8.87 -4.51 32.49
CA TYR A 99 9.04 -5.64 31.59
C TYR A 99 8.69 -6.96 32.30
N ALA A 100 7.63 -7.63 31.85
CA ALA A 100 7.24 -8.95 32.33
C ALA A 100 6.21 -9.58 31.39
N ALA A 101 6.16 -10.92 31.35
CA ALA A 101 5.13 -11.63 30.60
C ALA A 101 3.75 -11.58 31.29
N GLU A 102 3.74 -11.53 32.63
CA GLU A 102 2.53 -11.53 33.44
C GLU A 102 2.70 -10.73 34.74
N GLN A 103 1.56 -10.31 35.28
CA GLN A 103 1.47 -9.54 36.50
C GLN A 103 1.53 -10.48 37.72
N THR A 104 2.60 -10.40 38.50
CA THR A 104 2.75 -11.22 39.71
C THR A 104 2.09 -10.56 40.93
N THR A 105 1.97 -9.23 40.94
CA THR A 105 1.42 -8.40 42.02
C THR A 105 0.65 -7.20 41.43
N LEU A 106 -0.32 -6.64 42.15
CA LEU A 106 -1.20 -5.57 41.63
C LEU A 106 -0.54 -4.18 41.55
N ASP A 107 0.72 -4.06 41.94
CA ASP A 107 1.52 -2.83 42.00
C ASP A 107 2.12 -2.41 40.65
N PHE A 108 2.16 -3.29 39.65
CA PHE A 108 2.68 -2.95 38.32
C PHE A 108 1.85 -3.52 37.18
N ILE A 109 1.97 -2.93 35.99
CA ILE A 109 1.42 -3.41 34.73
C ILE A 109 2.56 -4.03 33.91
N PRO A 110 2.47 -5.31 33.54
CA PRO A 110 3.47 -5.97 32.70
C PRO A 110 3.42 -5.43 31.28
N ILE A 111 4.57 -5.13 30.70
CA ILE A 111 4.75 -4.76 29.29
C ILE A 111 5.70 -5.79 28.66
N ASP A 112 5.39 -6.27 27.46
CA ASP A 112 6.21 -7.26 26.76
C ASP A 112 7.36 -6.65 25.95
N TYR A 113 7.97 -5.58 26.49
CA TYR A 113 9.13 -4.91 25.91
C TYR A 113 10.28 -4.81 26.91
N ARG A 114 11.39 -5.49 26.61
CA ARG A 114 12.50 -5.68 27.56
C ARG A 114 13.28 -4.39 27.80
N GLU A 115 13.50 -3.62 26.75
CA GLU A 115 14.24 -2.36 26.74
C GLU A 115 13.35 -1.16 27.15
N LEU A 116 12.21 -1.42 27.81
CA LEU A 116 11.24 -0.38 28.19
C LEU A 116 11.88 0.76 28.98
N SER A 117 12.59 0.47 30.07
CA SER A 117 13.14 1.52 30.94
C SER A 117 14.34 2.26 30.33
N THR A 118 14.97 1.70 29.29
CA THR A 118 16.12 2.32 28.62
C THR A 118 15.70 3.24 27.47
N ASP A 119 14.58 2.93 26.82
CA ASP A 119 14.20 3.59 25.57
C ASP A 119 13.15 4.68 25.75
N VAL A 120 12.43 4.66 26.88
CA VAL A 120 11.46 5.69 27.22
C VAL A 120 12.11 6.87 27.93
N LYS A 121 11.45 8.02 27.88
CA LYS A 121 11.92 9.25 28.53
C LYS A 121 10.85 9.86 29.43
N ILE A 122 11.29 10.47 30.53
CA ILE A 122 10.41 11.22 31.43
C ILE A 122 9.65 12.29 30.64
N GLY A 123 8.35 12.39 30.90
CA GLY A 123 7.43 13.30 30.23
C GLY A 123 6.80 12.76 28.94
N ALA A 124 7.29 11.65 28.39
CA ALA A 124 6.67 11.02 27.22
C ALA A 124 5.30 10.41 27.55
N ARG A 125 4.46 10.30 26.52
CA ARG A 125 3.15 9.67 26.63
C ARG A 125 3.27 8.17 26.38
N ILE A 126 2.41 7.43 27.06
CA ILE A 126 2.15 6.03 26.80
C ILE A 126 0.69 5.89 26.49
N LEU A 127 0.39 5.33 25.32
CA LEU A 127 -0.96 5.08 24.86
C LEU A 127 -1.22 3.59 24.94
N LEU A 128 -2.38 3.22 25.50
CA LEU A 128 -2.78 1.83 25.74
C LEU A 128 -4.12 1.58 25.08
N ASP A 129 -4.30 0.36 24.56
CA ASP A 129 -5.53 -0.08 23.90
C ASP A 129 -5.95 0.88 22.77
N ASP A 130 -5.05 1.05 21.79
CA ASP A 130 -5.24 1.90 20.61
C ASP A 130 -5.58 3.37 20.98
N GLY A 131 -4.96 3.87 22.07
CA GLY A 131 -5.09 5.26 22.53
C GLY A 131 -6.33 5.55 23.37
N LEU A 132 -7.16 4.55 23.69
CA LEU A 132 -8.31 4.72 24.60
C LEU A 132 -7.87 5.13 26.01
N LEU A 133 -6.71 4.66 26.43
CA LEU A 133 -6.09 4.95 27.71
C LEU A 133 -4.76 5.67 27.47
N ALA A 134 -4.44 6.62 28.33
CA ALA A 134 -3.22 7.41 28.20
C ALA A 134 -2.56 7.64 29.55
N MET A 135 -1.24 7.54 29.58
CA MET A 135 -0.39 7.82 30.73
C MET A 135 0.75 8.76 30.33
N LYS A 136 1.36 9.39 31.31
CA LYS A 136 2.58 10.19 31.15
C LYS A 136 3.66 9.66 32.09
N ILE A 137 4.85 9.45 31.57
CA ILE A 137 5.99 8.98 32.36
C ILE A 137 6.44 10.08 33.31
N THR A 138 6.48 9.78 34.60
CA THR A 138 6.88 10.72 35.66
C THR A 138 8.26 10.43 36.20
N ASP A 139 8.68 9.16 36.25
CA ASP A 139 10.00 8.77 36.74
C ASP A 139 10.45 7.41 36.18
N ILE A 140 11.76 7.13 36.21
CA ILE A 140 12.35 5.85 35.80
C ILE A 140 13.31 5.37 36.89
N LYS A 141 12.95 4.27 37.56
CA LYS A 141 13.70 3.70 38.70
C LYS A 141 14.19 2.29 38.35
N GLY A 142 15.41 2.19 37.83
CA GLY A 142 15.96 0.90 37.38
C GLY A 142 15.18 0.33 36.20
N SER A 143 14.48 -0.79 36.41
CA SER A 143 13.60 -1.41 35.40
C SER A 143 12.17 -0.88 35.39
N ASP A 144 11.81 -0.06 36.39
CA ASP A 144 10.44 0.37 36.63
C ASP A 144 10.20 1.76 36.07
N VAL A 145 9.11 1.91 35.33
CA VAL A 145 8.69 3.18 34.73
C VAL A 145 7.43 3.65 35.44
N GLU A 146 7.57 4.68 36.27
CA GLU A 146 6.44 5.27 36.99
C GLU A 146 5.70 6.23 36.07
N CYS A 147 4.37 6.11 36.05
CA CYS A 147 3.51 6.87 35.17
C CYS A 147 2.30 7.43 35.92
N GLU A 148 1.85 8.61 35.51
CA GLU A 148 0.56 9.17 35.91
C GLU A 148 -0.50 8.88 34.84
N VAL A 149 -1.65 8.35 35.24
CA VAL A 149 -2.78 8.11 34.34
C VAL A 149 -3.44 9.43 33.94
N ILE A 150 -3.36 9.79 32.66
CA ILE A 150 -3.99 10.98 32.10
C ILE A 150 -5.46 10.67 31.74
N HIS A 151 -5.68 9.56 31.02
CA HIS A 151 -7.01 9.05 30.68
C HIS A 151 -7.16 7.63 31.23
N GLY A 152 -8.06 7.47 32.19
CA GLY A 152 -8.36 6.20 32.84
C GLY A 152 -9.46 5.41 32.12
N GLY A 153 -9.70 4.19 32.58
CA GLY A 153 -10.65 3.23 32.00
C GLY A 153 -10.22 1.80 32.32
N TYR A 154 -10.89 0.82 31.71
CA TYR A 154 -10.64 -0.60 31.99
C TYR A 154 -9.62 -1.18 31.00
N LEU A 155 -8.44 -1.55 31.51
CA LEU A 155 -7.38 -2.16 30.72
C LEU A 155 -7.48 -3.69 30.77
N LYS A 156 -7.51 -4.34 29.61
CA LYS A 156 -7.44 -5.81 29.50
C LYS A 156 -6.02 -6.29 29.24
N SER A 157 -5.81 -7.61 29.35
CA SER A 157 -4.54 -8.24 28.97
C SER A 157 -4.27 -8.14 27.46
N ARG A 158 -3.00 -8.20 27.05
CA ARG A 158 -2.55 -8.29 25.64
C ARG A 158 -3.00 -7.11 24.76
N LYS A 159 -3.24 -5.95 25.35
CA LYS A 159 -3.61 -4.72 24.64
C LYS A 159 -2.38 -4.01 24.10
N GLY A 160 -2.50 -3.37 22.94
CA GLY A 160 -1.39 -2.64 22.31
C GLY A 160 -0.90 -1.50 23.20
N VAL A 161 0.42 -1.26 23.16
CA VAL A 161 1.09 -0.17 23.87
C VAL A 161 1.95 0.61 22.87
N ASN A 162 1.83 1.92 22.92
CA ASN A 162 2.43 2.84 21.96
C ASN A 162 3.19 3.94 22.71
N PHE A 163 4.34 4.35 22.18
CA PHE A 163 5.27 5.30 22.80
C PHE A 163 5.65 6.43 21.83
N PRO A 164 4.73 7.38 21.57
CA PRO A 164 4.87 8.31 20.43
C PRO A 164 6.13 9.17 20.42
N GLU A 165 6.62 9.59 21.59
CA GLU A 165 7.78 10.46 21.70
C GLU A 165 9.10 9.72 21.92
N CYS A 166 9.10 8.39 21.87
CA CYS A 166 10.27 7.56 22.16
C CYS A 166 10.75 6.84 20.89
N HIS A 167 12.07 6.74 20.73
CA HIS A 167 12.64 5.88 19.71
C HIS A 167 12.91 4.52 20.34
N LEU A 168 12.18 3.50 19.87
CA LEU A 168 12.28 2.16 20.43
C LEU A 168 13.35 1.39 19.67
N SER A 169 14.28 0.78 20.40
CA SER A 169 15.38 -0.05 19.89
C SER A 169 14.92 -1.40 19.32
N ILE A 170 13.61 -1.64 19.27
CA ILE A 170 13.04 -2.88 18.74
C ILE A 170 13.27 -2.98 17.23
N PRO A 171 13.80 -4.11 16.73
CA PRO A 171 13.91 -4.32 15.29
C PRO A 171 12.54 -4.29 14.60
N ALA A 172 12.45 -3.63 13.45
CA ALA A 172 11.21 -3.61 12.65
C ALA A 172 10.76 -5.00 12.15
N THR A 173 11.66 -5.98 12.13
CA THR A 173 11.37 -7.38 11.79
C THR A 173 11.58 -8.29 12.99
N THR A 174 10.53 -8.98 13.42
CA THR A 174 10.58 -9.99 14.48
C THR A 174 11.04 -11.35 13.95
N GLU A 175 11.38 -12.30 14.84
CA GLU A 175 11.66 -13.70 14.43
C GLU A 175 10.50 -14.34 13.66
N LYS A 176 9.26 -13.99 14.04
CA LYS A 176 8.07 -14.43 13.33
C LYS A 176 8.02 -13.83 11.93
N ASP A 177 8.27 -12.52 11.79
CA ASP A 177 8.30 -11.85 10.49
C ASP A 177 9.36 -12.45 9.56
N ILE A 178 10.51 -12.90 10.09
CA ILE A 178 11.52 -13.60 9.29
C ILE A 178 10.98 -14.92 8.73
N LYS A 179 10.29 -15.73 9.54
CA LYS A 179 9.67 -16.98 9.09
C LYS A 179 8.57 -16.72 8.05
N ASP A 180 7.77 -15.69 8.28
CA ASP A 180 6.71 -15.26 7.37
C ASP A 180 7.30 -14.76 6.04
N LEU A 181 8.35 -13.97 6.09
CA LEU A 181 9.07 -13.47 4.92
C LEU A 181 9.58 -14.63 4.04
N LEU A 182 10.22 -15.63 4.65
CA LEU A 182 10.71 -16.81 3.94
C LEU A 182 9.57 -17.55 3.22
N PHE A 183 8.43 -17.71 3.90
CA PHE A 183 7.24 -18.29 3.31
C PHE A 183 6.73 -17.47 2.12
N GLY A 184 6.61 -16.15 2.27
CA GLY A 184 6.11 -15.27 1.20
C GLY A 184 7.02 -15.27 -0.04
N VAL A 185 8.34 -15.24 0.17
CA VAL A 185 9.34 -15.38 -0.90
C VAL A 185 9.16 -16.70 -1.64
N ALA A 186 9.04 -17.81 -0.91
CA ALA A 186 8.83 -19.14 -1.51
C ALA A 186 7.50 -19.25 -2.29
N GLN A 187 6.45 -18.54 -1.86
CA GLN A 187 5.16 -18.50 -2.54
C GLN A 187 5.10 -17.52 -3.72
N GLY A 188 6.13 -16.72 -3.95
CA GLY A 188 6.16 -15.73 -5.04
C GLY A 188 5.12 -14.62 -4.86
N VAL A 189 5.03 -14.04 -3.66
CA VAL A 189 4.24 -12.83 -3.42
C VAL A 189 4.77 -11.65 -4.24
N ASP A 190 3.90 -10.70 -4.60
CA ASP A 190 4.27 -9.61 -5.52
C ASP A 190 4.78 -8.37 -4.77
N TYR A 191 4.38 -8.21 -3.50
CA TYR A 191 4.79 -7.13 -2.61
C TYR A 191 4.92 -7.61 -1.16
N ILE A 192 5.77 -6.95 -0.38
CA ILE A 192 5.86 -7.10 1.07
C ILE A 192 5.65 -5.74 1.73
N ALA A 193 4.71 -5.64 2.67
CA ALA A 193 4.57 -4.47 3.55
C ALA A 193 5.29 -4.70 4.88
N LEU A 194 6.08 -3.72 5.31
CA LEU A 194 6.75 -3.73 6.61
C LEU A 194 6.04 -2.77 7.57
N SER A 195 5.63 -3.31 8.73
CA SER A 195 4.95 -2.57 9.79
C SER A 195 5.92 -1.89 10.76
N PHE A 196 5.43 -0.87 11.47
CA PHE A 196 6.12 -0.15 12.56
C PHE A 196 7.50 0.40 12.17
N VAL A 197 7.66 0.79 10.91
CA VAL A 197 8.89 1.40 10.41
C VAL A 197 9.12 2.71 11.13
N GLN A 198 10.34 2.97 11.58
CA GLN A 198 10.73 4.22 12.22
C GLN A 198 11.75 4.97 11.37
N THR A 199 12.64 4.26 10.68
CA THR A 199 13.79 4.84 9.98
C THR A 199 14.01 4.19 8.59
N PRO A 200 14.76 4.84 7.68
CA PRO A 200 15.14 4.23 6.40
C PRO A 200 15.93 2.92 6.55
N THR A 201 16.69 2.79 7.64
CA THR A 201 17.50 1.61 7.93
C THR A 201 16.65 0.35 8.08
N ASP A 202 15.42 0.47 8.59
CA ASP A 202 14.49 -0.66 8.74
C ASP A 202 14.16 -1.30 7.39
N ILE A 203 13.91 -0.46 6.38
CA ILE A 203 13.63 -0.89 5.00
C ILE A 203 14.87 -1.48 4.35
N LEU A 204 16.04 -0.85 4.54
CA LEU A 204 17.29 -1.33 3.98
C LEU A 204 17.68 -2.72 4.50
N LYS A 205 17.43 -2.98 5.80
CA LYS A 205 17.64 -4.31 6.40
C LYS A 205 16.75 -5.36 5.74
N LEU A 206 15.45 -5.10 5.59
CA LEU A 206 14.54 -6.03 4.90
C LEU A 206 14.94 -6.27 3.45
N LYS A 207 15.31 -5.21 2.70
CA LYS A 207 15.81 -5.33 1.33
C LYS A 207 17.11 -6.13 1.25
N GLN A 208 18.01 -5.99 2.22
CA GLN A 208 19.23 -6.80 2.28
C GLN A 208 18.91 -8.27 2.49
N MET A 209 17.95 -8.59 3.36
CA MET A 209 17.49 -9.97 3.56
C MET A 209 16.89 -10.56 2.28
N LEU A 210 16.02 -9.81 1.58
CA LEU A 210 15.46 -10.23 0.30
C LEU A 210 16.53 -10.51 -0.76
N ARG A 211 17.53 -9.62 -0.87
CA ARG A 211 18.68 -9.84 -1.77
C ARG A 211 19.48 -11.09 -1.40
N ALA A 212 19.70 -11.35 -0.10
CA ALA A 212 20.39 -12.55 0.35
C ALA A 212 19.62 -13.84 0.02
N LEU A 213 18.28 -13.75 -0.08
CA LEU A 213 17.41 -14.82 -0.53
C LEU A 213 17.29 -14.92 -2.07
N GLY A 214 17.97 -14.05 -2.82
CA GLY A 214 17.85 -14.00 -4.28
C GLY A 214 16.50 -13.46 -4.78
N ALA A 215 15.74 -12.78 -3.92
CA ALA A 215 14.42 -12.25 -4.24
C ALA A 215 14.47 -10.74 -4.54
N ASP A 216 13.76 -10.33 -5.60
CA ASP A 216 13.54 -8.93 -5.99
C ASP A 216 12.05 -8.57 -5.85
N ILE A 217 11.57 -8.60 -4.61
CA ILE A 217 10.19 -8.28 -4.23
C ILE A 217 10.15 -6.84 -3.71
N PRO A 218 9.33 -5.96 -4.32
CA PRO A 218 9.15 -4.59 -3.85
C PRO A 218 8.65 -4.50 -2.40
N VAL A 219 9.23 -3.58 -1.64
CA VAL A 219 8.87 -3.32 -0.23
C VAL A 219 8.00 -2.07 -0.12
N ILE A 220 6.84 -2.21 0.51
CA ILE A 220 5.91 -1.14 0.88
C ILE A 220 6.14 -0.76 2.34
N THR A 221 6.43 0.51 2.60
CA THR A 221 6.57 1.00 3.97
C THR A 221 5.22 1.38 4.54
N LYS A 222 4.83 0.81 5.68
CA LYS A 222 3.67 1.28 6.43
C LYS A 222 4.07 2.45 7.32
N VAL A 223 3.51 3.61 7.03
CA VAL A 223 3.73 4.83 7.78
C VAL A 223 2.67 4.90 8.87
N GLU A 224 3.06 4.44 10.06
CA GLU A 224 2.22 4.36 11.26
C GLU A 224 2.89 4.97 12.49
N MET A 225 4.21 5.19 12.46
CA MET A 225 4.97 5.77 13.57
C MET A 225 5.29 7.24 13.30
N LEU A 226 5.38 8.06 14.36
CA LEU A 226 5.81 9.46 14.23
C LEU A 226 7.21 9.58 13.60
N GLY A 227 8.13 8.67 13.95
CA GLY A 227 9.46 8.61 13.33
C GLY A 227 9.41 8.45 11.81
N ALA A 228 8.52 7.61 11.29
CA ALA A 228 8.36 7.46 9.85
C ALA A 228 7.83 8.72 9.17
N VAL A 229 6.97 9.49 9.84
CA VAL A 229 6.48 10.79 9.31
C VAL A 229 7.59 11.85 9.28
N GLN A 230 8.52 11.80 10.24
CA GLN A 230 9.68 12.69 10.32
C GLN A 230 10.69 12.37 9.22
N TYR A 231 11.00 11.09 8.99
CA TYR A 231 11.94 10.60 7.97
C TYR A 231 11.27 10.23 6.64
N ILE A 232 10.11 10.82 6.32
CA ILE A 232 9.29 10.34 5.19
C ILE A 232 10.02 10.49 3.85
N ASP A 233 10.85 11.51 3.68
CA ASP A 233 11.60 11.73 2.43
C ASP A 233 12.63 10.60 2.21
N GLU A 234 13.44 10.35 3.23
CA GLU A 234 14.48 9.34 3.23
C GLU A 234 13.91 7.92 3.15
N ILE A 235 12.78 7.67 3.82
CA ILE A 235 12.05 6.41 3.72
C ILE A 235 11.55 6.20 2.29
N CYS A 236 10.97 7.22 1.66
CA CYS A 236 10.50 7.10 0.27
C CYS A 236 11.65 6.78 -0.71
N ASN A 237 12.87 7.29 -0.46
CA ASN A 237 14.05 7.00 -1.29
C ASN A 237 14.39 5.49 -1.29
N VAL A 238 14.27 4.84 -0.14
CA VAL A 238 14.63 3.42 0.02
C VAL A 238 13.43 2.46 -0.14
N SER A 239 12.21 2.97 -0.21
CA SER A 239 10.97 2.18 -0.38
C SER A 239 10.58 2.01 -1.85
N ASP A 240 9.78 0.99 -2.16
CA ASP A 240 9.21 0.77 -3.50
C ASP A 240 7.73 1.15 -3.59
N GLY A 241 7.09 1.39 -2.45
CA GLY A 241 5.76 1.94 -2.29
C GLY A 241 5.53 2.37 -0.84
N ILE A 242 4.45 3.12 -0.58
CA ILE A 242 4.11 3.64 0.73
C ILE A 242 2.67 3.24 1.08
N MET A 243 2.39 2.95 2.34
CA MET A 243 1.04 2.76 2.86
C MET A 243 0.80 3.72 4.03
N VAL A 244 -0.20 4.59 3.90
CA VAL A 244 -0.67 5.45 4.99
C VAL A 244 -1.61 4.62 5.88
N ALA A 245 -1.09 4.08 6.98
CA ALA A 245 -1.83 3.22 7.90
C ALA A 245 -2.51 4.06 9.01
N ARG A 246 -3.66 4.64 8.66
CA ARG A 246 -4.32 5.72 9.43
C ARG A 246 -4.74 5.34 10.85
N GLY A 247 -5.10 4.08 11.08
CA GLY A 247 -5.46 3.56 12.40
C GLY A 247 -4.32 3.73 13.40
N ASP A 248 -3.23 2.99 13.21
CA ASP A 248 -2.04 3.07 14.08
C ASP A 248 -1.40 4.47 14.02
N LEU A 249 -1.37 5.12 12.83
CA LEU A 249 -0.90 6.50 12.70
C LEU A 249 -1.70 7.49 13.56
N GLY A 250 -3.01 7.34 13.65
CA GLY A 250 -3.88 8.20 14.45
C GLY A 250 -3.68 8.03 15.95
N VAL A 251 -3.31 6.82 16.38
CA VAL A 251 -2.90 6.56 17.76
C VAL A 251 -1.57 7.25 18.05
N GLU A 252 -0.54 6.97 17.24
CA GLU A 252 0.82 7.47 17.44
C GLU A 252 0.92 9.01 17.30
N CYS A 253 0.37 9.55 16.22
CA CYS A 253 0.51 10.96 15.89
C CYS A 253 -0.62 11.85 16.41
N GLY A 254 -1.67 11.25 16.98
CA GLY A 254 -2.91 11.93 17.34
C GLY A 254 -3.87 12.09 16.15
N PHE A 255 -5.13 11.74 16.36
CA PHE A 255 -6.16 11.68 15.30
C PHE A 255 -6.34 12.98 14.51
N ALA A 256 -6.13 14.14 15.14
CA ALA A 256 -6.26 15.44 14.48
C ALA A 256 -5.19 15.69 13.41
N ASN A 257 -4.03 15.05 13.52
CA ASN A 257 -2.91 15.23 12.59
C ASN A 257 -2.98 14.28 11.37
N VAL A 258 -3.81 13.23 11.43
CA VAL A 258 -3.85 12.17 10.40
C VAL A 258 -4.11 12.73 9.01
N ALA A 259 -5.07 13.64 8.88
CA ALA A 259 -5.41 14.24 7.58
C ALA A 259 -4.25 15.05 6.99
N ALA A 260 -3.53 15.80 7.82
CA ALA A 260 -2.36 16.57 7.39
C ALA A 260 -1.19 15.65 7.01
N TYR A 261 -0.93 14.61 7.80
CA TYR A 261 0.14 13.65 7.51
C TYR A 261 -0.16 12.78 6.30
N GLN A 262 -1.41 12.36 6.07
CA GLN A 262 -1.80 11.65 4.85
C GLN A 262 -1.39 12.45 3.60
N LYS A 263 -1.76 13.73 3.52
CA LYS A 263 -1.42 14.59 2.39
C LYS A 263 0.09 14.72 2.20
N LYS A 264 0.82 15.04 3.28
CA LYS A 264 2.29 15.12 3.26
C LYS A 264 2.92 13.83 2.73
N ILE A 265 2.49 12.68 3.25
CA ILE A 265 3.03 11.37 2.87
C ILE A 265 2.75 11.07 1.39
N ILE A 266 1.52 11.32 0.93
CA ILE A 266 1.15 11.10 -0.48
C ILE A 266 1.95 12.02 -1.39
N GLU A 267 2.06 13.31 -1.08
CA GLU A 267 2.83 14.29 -1.85
C GLU A 267 4.31 13.88 -1.97
N THR A 268 4.93 13.44 -0.87
CA THR A 268 6.32 12.96 -0.88
C THR A 268 6.49 11.66 -1.67
N ALA A 269 5.56 10.70 -1.54
CA ALA A 269 5.61 9.46 -2.30
C ALA A 269 5.46 9.73 -3.80
N LEU A 270 4.51 10.60 -4.16
CA LEU A 270 4.22 11.00 -5.53
C LEU A 270 5.39 11.74 -6.16
N SER A 271 6.04 12.67 -5.45
CA SER A 271 7.21 13.40 -5.97
C SER A 271 8.38 12.47 -6.34
N LYS A 272 8.47 11.30 -5.68
CA LYS A 272 9.48 10.25 -5.94
C LYS A 272 8.96 9.10 -6.82
N GLY A 273 7.75 9.22 -7.38
CA GLY A 273 7.14 8.21 -8.25
C GLY A 273 6.83 6.88 -7.57
N LYS A 274 6.61 6.89 -6.25
CA LYS A 274 6.31 5.71 -5.44
C LYS A 274 4.78 5.53 -5.35
N PRO A 275 4.24 4.34 -5.65
CA PRO A 275 2.81 4.08 -5.46
C PRO A 275 2.44 4.19 -3.98
N VAL A 276 1.30 4.82 -3.71
CA VAL A 276 0.81 5.03 -2.33
C VAL A 276 -0.57 4.41 -2.10
N ILE A 277 -0.69 3.66 -1.00
CA ILE A 277 -1.93 3.06 -0.52
C ILE A 277 -2.45 3.89 0.65
N VAL A 278 -3.71 4.32 0.61
CA VAL A 278 -4.40 4.86 1.78
C VAL A 278 -5.21 3.74 2.44
N ALA A 279 -4.92 3.46 3.70
CA ALA A 279 -5.37 2.26 4.39
C ALA A 279 -6.10 2.56 5.70
N THR A 280 -6.91 1.57 6.12
CA THR A 280 -7.70 1.51 7.36
C THR A 280 -8.84 2.53 7.44
N GLN A 281 -9.98 2.12 7.99
CA GLN A 281 -11.15 2.97 8.21
C GLN A 281 -11.66 3.72 6.97
N MET A 282 -11.56 3.09 5.79
CA MET A 282 -12.06 3.71 4.56
C MET A 282 -13.59 3.60 4.48
N LEU A 283 -14.14 2.41 4.74
CA LEU A 283 -15.57 2.12 4.77
C LEU A 283 -15.92 1.29 6.01
N ASP A 284 -15.32 1.60 7.17
CA ASP A 284 -15.34 0.79 8.39
C ASP A 284 -16.74 0.34 8.82
N SER A 285 -17.73 1.22 8.72
CA SER A 285 -19.13 0.94 9.05
C SER A 285 -19.71 -0.22 8.22
N MET A 286 -19.13 -0.51 7.04
CA MET A 286 -19.55 -1.62 6.18
C MET A 286 -19.12 -3.00 6.67
N ILE A 287 -18.32 -3.08 7.75
CA ILE A 287 -18.12 -4.34 8.49
C ILE A 287 -19.47 -4.88 8.96
N GLU A 288 -20.31 -3.99 9.51
CA GLU A 288 -21.60 -4.33 10.13
C GLU A 288 -22.81 -3.94 9.28
N HIS A 289 -22.66 -2.93 8.42
CA HIS A 289 -23.77 -2.31 7.69
C HIS A 289 -23.63 -2.46 6.16
N ARG A 290 -24.76 -2.39 5.44
CA ARG A 290 -24.78 -2.52 3.97
C ARG A 290 -24.44 -1.24 3.22
N ARG A 291 -24.31 -0.11 3.93
CA ARG A 291 -24.07 1.20 3.35
C ARG A 291 -23.08 1.96 4.22
N PRO A 292 -22.12 2.67 3.62
CA PRO A 292 -21.23 3.53 4.37
C PRO A 292 -21.93 4.81 4.79
N THR A 293 -21.33 5.48 5.76
CA THR A 293 -21.68 6.85 6.14
C THR A 293 -21.27 7.84 5.04
N LYS A 294 -21.85 9.04 5.07
CA LYS A 294 -21.43 10.13 4.16
C LYS A 294 -19.98 10.56 4.41
N ALA A 295 -19.52 10.47 5.66
CA ALA A 295 -18.15 10.82 6.04
C ALA A 295 -17.13 9.88 5.38
N GLU A 296 -17.38 8.57 5.43
CA GLU A 296 -16.55 7.56 4.78
C GLU A 296 -16.50 7.71 3.26
N VAL A 297 -17.64 8.00 2.62
CA VAL A 297 -17.67 8.28 1.17
C VAL A 297 -16.80 9.50 0.82
N CYS A 298 -16.90 10.58 1.60
CA CYS A 298 -16.06 11.76 1.42
C CYS A 298 -14.58 11.46 1.68
N ASP A 299 -14.27 10.63 2.67
CA ASP A 299 -12.91 10.24 3.03
C ASP A 299 -12.24 9.43 1.90
N VAL A 300 -12.93 8.42 1.36
CA VAL A 300 -12.49 7.69 0.15
C VAL A 300 -12.25 8.65 -1.01
N ALA A 301 -13.19 9.56 -1.28
CA ALA A 301 -13.04 10.51 -2.38
C ALA A 301 -11.83 11.44 -2.19
N ASN A 302 -11.61 11.92 -0.96
CA ASN A 302 -10.47 12.78 -0.64
C ASN A 302 -9.13 12.07 -0.77
N ALA A 303 -9.03 10.78 -0.43
CA ALA A 303 -7.82 9.99 -0.68
C ALA A 303 -7.45 9.98 -2.18
N VAL A 304 -8.44 9.91 -3.07
CA VAL A 304 -8.21 9.98 -4.52
C VAL A 304 -7.85 11.40 -4.98
N PHE A 305 -8.52 12.43 -4.44
CA PHE A 305 -8.15 13.83 -4.72
C PHE A 305 -6.76 14.18 -4.22
N ASP A 306 -6.29 13.52 -3.18
CA ASP A 306 -4.91 13.60 -2.70
C ASP A 306 -3.94 12.84 -3.60
N HIS A 307 -4.42 12.19 -4.66
CA HIS A 307 -3.66 11.40 -5.63
C HIS A 307 -3.18 10.04 -5.12
N ALA A 308 -3.90 9.38 -4.22
CA ALA A 308 -3.58 8.00 -3.85
C ALA A 308 -3.58 7.06 -5.06
N ASP A 309 -2.64 6.11 -5.10
CA ASP A 309 -2.64 5.09 -6.16
C ASP A 309 -3.72 4.04 -5.90
N ALA A 310 -3.91 3.70 -4.63
CA ALA A 310 -4.89 2.73 -4.19
C ALA A 310 -5.53 3.08 -2.86
N THR A 311 -6.76 2.61 -2.66
CA THR A 311 -7.45 2.59 -1.36
C THR A 311 -7.57 1.16 -0.86
N MET A 312 -7.46 0.95 0.45
CA MET A 312 -7.45 -0.40 1.04
C MET A 312 -8.63 -0.65 1.97
N LEU A 313 -9.29 -1.81 1.77
CA LEU A 313 -10.26 -2.38 2.70
C LEU A 313 -9.55 -3.36 3.65
N SER A 314 -9.75 -3.15 4.95
CA SER A 314 -9.20 -3.96 6.03
C SER A 314 -10.27 -4.94 6.52
N GLY A 315 -10.90 -4.65 7.67
CA GLY A 315 -11.93 -5.49 8.26
C GLY A 315 -13.15 -5.65 7.36
N GLU A 316 -13.46 -4.64 6.55
CA GLU A 316 -14.61 -4.61 5.65
C GLU A 316 -14.64 -5.81 4.69
N SER A 317 -13.46 -6.18 4.18
CA SER A 317 -13.28 -7.32 3.26
C SER A 317 -12.79 -8.59 3.96
N ALA A 318 -12.09 -8.48 5.09
CA ALA A 318 -11.48 -9.62 5.78
C ALA A 318 -12.45 -10.37 6.70
N SER A 319 -13.26 -9.66 7.47
CA SER A 319 -14.16 -10.24 8.49
C SER A 319 -15.56 -9.62 8.50
N GLY A 320 -15.83 -8.66 7.62
CA GLY A 320 -17.12 -7.98 7.51
C GLY A 320 -18.24 -8.88 7.00
N LYS A 321 -19.48 -8.48 7.27
CA LYS A 321 -20.69 -9.18 6.85
C LYS A 321 -20.96 -9.07 5.34
N TYR A 322 -20.39 -8.05 4.68
CA TYR A 322 -20.69 -7.71 3.29
C TYR A 322 -19.42 -7.44 2.44
N PRO A 323 -18.47 -8.39 2.35
CA PRO A 323 -17.16 -8.15 1.74
C PRO A 323 -17.25 -7.78 0.25
N GLU A 324 -18.05 -8.50 -0.55
CA GLU A 324 -18.29 -8.18 -1.97
C GLU A 324 -18.90 -6.78 -2.15
N LEU A 325 -19.91 -6.44 -1.33
CA LEU A 325 -20.59 -5.16 -1.39
C LEU A 325 -19.68 -4.00 -0.99
N ALA A 326 -18.77 -4.20 -0.04
CA ALA A 326 -17.77 -3.21 0.33
C ALA A 326 -16.82 -2.90 -0.84
N VAL A 327 -16.33 -3.93 -1.54
CA VAL A 327 -15.50 -3.74 -2.74
C VAL A 327 -16.27 -3.04 -3.86
N ALA A 328 -17.50 -3.48 -4.15
CA ALA A 328 -18.34 -2.86 -5.18
C ALA A 328 -18.68 -1.40 -4.84
N THR A 329 -18.89 -1.08 -3.56
CA THR A 329 -19.14 0.29 -3.09
C THR A 329 -17.90 1.15 -3.24
N MET A 330 -16.73 0.65 -2.83
CA MET A 330 -15.45 1.31 -3.06
C MET A 330 -15.26 1.61 -4.55
N ARG A 331 -15.48 0.62 -5.41
CA ARG A 331 -15.35 0.76 -6.87
C ARG A 331 -16.26 1.85 -7.44
N ASN A 332 -17.52 1.88 -7.02
CA ASN A 332 -18.46 2.91 -7.45
C ASN A 332 -18.00 4.33 -7.06
N ILE A 333 -17.50 4.52 -5.83
CA ILE A 333 -16.97 5.82 -5.39
C ILE A 333 -15.76 6.21 -6.23
N LEU A 334 -14.80 5.30 -6.39
CA LEU A 334 -13.58 5.54 -7.16
C LEU A 334 -13.88 5.89 -8.62
N ASP A 335 -14.76 5.16 -9.29
CA ASP A 335 -15.13 5.42 -10.69
C ASP A 335 -15.82 6.77 -10.88
N ARG A 336 -16.55 7.25 -9.87
CA ARG A 336 -17.16 8.59 -9.89
C ARG A 336 -16.12 9.68 -9.73
N VAL A 337 -15.15 9.48 -8.83
CA VAL A 337 -14.11 10.45 -8.51
C VAL A 337 -13.05 10.51 -9.61
N ASP A 338 -12.66 9.37 -10.18
CA ASP A 338 -11.68 9.28 -11.27
C ASP A 338 -12.13 10.01 -12.55
N LYS A 339 -13.44 10.20 -12.76
CA LYS A 339 -14.03 11.00 -13.86
C LYS A 339 -14.06 12.50 -13.58
N SER A 340 -13.65 12.93 -12.39
CA SER A 340 -13.66 14.34 -11.99
C SER A 340 -12.52 15.09 -12.66
N LYS A 341 -12.85 16.24 -13.29
CA LYS A 341 -11.84 17.18 -13.83
C LYS A 341 -10.89 17.74 -12.78
N ARG A 342 -11.18 17.57 -11.49
CA ARG A 342 -10.30 17.98 -10.37
C ARG A 342 -9.04 17.14 -10.26
N ILE A 343 -9.07 15.91 -10.78
CA ILE A 343 -7.87 15.10 -10.94
C ILE A 343 -7.32 15.45 -12.31
N ALA A 344 -6.65 16.59 -12.43
CA ALA A 344 -5.94 16.95 -13.65
C ALA A 344 -4.56 16.29 -13.66
N PRO A 345 -3.94 16.11 -14.84
CA PRO A 345 -2.50 15.88 -14.91
C PRO A 345 -1.78 16.93 -14.06
N LEU A 346 -0.73 16.52 -13.37
CA LEU A 346 -0.02 17.43 -12.48
C LEU A 346 0.79 18.43 -13.32
N GLU A 347 0.16 19.54 -13.71
CA GLU A 347 0.77 20.63 -14.48
C GLU A 347 1.92 21.30 -13.70
N GLN A 348 1.92 21.14 -12.37
CA GLN A 348 2.86 21.78 -11.46
C GLN A 348 3.15 20.86 -10.26
N ILE A 349 3.82 19.71 -10.48
CA ILE A 349 4.68 19.23 -9.38
C ILE A 349 5.79 20.28 -9.31
N PRO A 350 5.91 21.10 -8.24
CA PRO A 350 7.03 22.00 -8.11
C PRO A 350 8.27 21.13 -8.13
N LEU A 351 9.07 21.26 -9.19
CA LEU A 351 10.41 20.70 -9.23
C LEU A 351 11.08 21.22 -7.98
N THR A 352 11.27 20.35 -6.98
CA THR A 352 12.11 20.72 -5.87
C THR A 352 13.48 20.85 -6.51
N ILE A 353 14.01 22.09 -6.54
CA ILE A 353 15.15 22.57 -7.35
C ILE A 353 16.49 21.87 -7.02
N GLN A 354 16.47 20.70 -6.37
CA GLN A 354 17.66 20.03 -5.84
C GLN A 354 18.03 18.71 -6.52
N GLU A 355 17.17 18.09 -7.34
CA GLU A 355 17.51 16.85 -8.05
C GLU A 355 17.25 17.00 -9.56
N ALA A 356 18.26 16.73 -10.39
CA ALA A 356 18.09 16.65 -11.83
C ALA A 356 17.15 15.49 -12.16
N GLU A 357 16.06 15.75 -12.89
CA GLU A 357 15.14 14.70 -13.36
C GLU A 357 15.94 13.61 -14.09
N SER A 358 15.66 12.35 -13.77
CA SER A 358 16.22 11.26 -14.56
C SER A 358 15.70 11.33 -15.99
N SER A 359 16.49 10.86 -16.97
CA SER A 359 16.05 10.81 -18.37
C SER A 359 14.66 10.14 -18.52
N ALA A 360 14.42 9.03 -17.81
CA ALA A 360 13.15 8.31 -17.85
C ALA A 360 11.94 9.17 -17.41
N GLU A 361 12.16 10.07 -16.45
CA GLU A 361 11.14 10.94 -15.90
C GLU A 361 10.80 12.10 -16.85
N VAL A 362 11.81 12.66 -17.51
CA VAL A 362 11.63 13.64 -18.60
C VAL A 362 10.81 13.01 -19.73
N PHE A 363 11.19 11.81 -20.18
CA PHE A 363 10.45 11.07 -21.21
C PHE A 363 9.00 10.79 -20.79
N ALA A 364 8.77 10.46 -19.51
CA ALA A 364 7.43 10.20 -19.00
C ALA A 364 6.56 11.45 -19.02
N ARG A 365 7.09 12.58 -18.51
CA ARG A 365 6.38 13.87 -18.57
C ARG A 365 6.06 14.26 -20.00
N THR A 366 7.05 14.23 -20.89
CA THR A 366 6.86 14.56 -22.30
C THR A 366 5.83 13.64 -22.97
N THR A 367 5.83 12.35 -22.64
CA THR A 367 4.82 11.41 -23.15
C THR A 367 3.41 11.82 -22.73
N VAL A 368 3.22 12.15 -21.45
CA VAL A 368 1.92 12.59 -20.92
C VAL A 368 1.47 13.89 -21.56
N GLU A 369 2.35 14.90 -21.61
CA GLU A 369 2.03 16.19 -22.26
C GLU A 369 1.66 16.03 -23.74
N LEU A 370 2.39 15.18 -24.46
CA LEU A 370 2.14 14.93 -25.88
C LEU A 370 0.82 14.18 -26.08
N ALA A 371 0.53 13.18 -25.24
CA ALA A 371 -0.71 12.43 -25.28
C ALA A 371 -1.93 13.34 -25.09
N GLU A 372 -1.90 14.21 -24.08
CA GLU A 372 -3.01 15.15 -23.81
C GLU A 372 -3.15 16.19 -24.94
N LYS A 373 -2.04 16.79 -25.41
CA LYS A 373 -2.08 17.80 -26.50
C LYS A 373 -2.57 17.22 -27.83
N MET A 374 -2.25 15.96 -28.11
CA MET A 374 -2.67 15.29 -29.35
C MET A 374 -4.02 14.58 -29.23
N ASN A 375 -4.66 14.61 -28.05
CA ASN A 375 -5.85 13.81 -27.73
C ASN A 375 -5.64 12.33 -28.08
N ALA A 376 -4.53 11.77 -27.62
CA ALA A 376 -4.21 10.36 -27.82
C ALA A 376 -5.27 9.46 -27.18
N THR A 377 -5.58 8.35 -27.84
CA THR A 377 -6.53 7.36 -27.34
C THR A 377 -5.94 6.56 -26.17
N ALA A 378 -4.63 6.27 -26.22
CA ALA A 378 -3.92 5.57 -25.15
C ALA A 378 -2.41 5.85 -25.14
N ILE A 379 -1.80 5.77 -23.96
CA ILE A 379 -0.35 5.71 -23.76
C ILE A 379 0.05 4.24 -23.61
N ILE A 380 0.98 3.79 -24.43
CA ILE A 380 1.50 2.43 -24.43
C ILE A 380 2.92 2.44 -23.86
N CYS A 381 3.12 1.77 -22.72
CA CYS A 381 4.44 1.62 -22.10
C CYS A 381 5.00 0.23 -22.38
N LEU A 382 6.12 0.14 -23.10
CA LEU A 382 6.85 -1.12 -23.27
C LEU A 382 7.86 -1.24 -22.12
N THR A 383 7.76 -2.31 -21.32
CA THR A 383 8.54 -2.37 -20.07
C THR A 383 8.91 -3.78 -19.59
N LEU A 384 10.14 -3.93 -19.13
CA LEU A 384 10.63 -5.16 -18.47
C LEU A 384 10.60 -5.11 -16.94
N THR A 385 10.51 -3.92 -16.34
CA THR A 385 10.55 -3.74 -14.88
C THR A 385 9.34 -2.97 -14.34
N GLY A 386 8.48 -2.47 -15.24
CA GLY A 386 7.36 -1.60 -14.91
C GLY A 386 7.74 -0.14 -14.62
N SER A 387 9.03 0.21 -14.65
CA SER A 387 9.51 1.56 -14.26
C SER A 387 8.85 2.66 -15.10
N MET A 388 8.85 2.51 -16.42
CA MET A 388 8.27 3.52 -17.31
C MET A 388 6.78 3.74 -17.06
N ALA A 389 6.02 2.67 -16.85
CA ALA A 389 4.59 2.78 -16.52
C ALA A 389 4.36 3.51 -15.19
N ARG A 390 5.22 3.30 -14.19
CA ARG A 390 5.19 4.05 -12.92
C ARG A 390 5.52 5.54 -13.11
N TYR A 391 6.55 5.87 -13.89
CA TYR A 391 6.88 7.26 -14.19
C TYR A 391 5.78 7.97 -14.97
N VAL A 392 5.14 7.32 -15.95
CA VAL A 392 3.97 7.88 -16.63
C VAL A 392 2.82 8.09 -15.65
N ALA A 393 2.51 7.09 -14.82
CA ALA A 393 1.43 7.17 -13.83
C ALA A 393 1.65 8.28 -12.80
N LYS A 394 2.91 8.60 -12.45
CA LYS A 394 3.29 9.71 -11.55
C LYS A 394 2.62 11.02 -11.94
N PHE A 395 2.56 11.33 -13.24
CA PHE A 395 2.01 12.59 -13.74
C PHE A 395 0.47 12.59 -13.86
N ARG A 396 -0.20 11.50 -13.45
CA ARG A 396 -1.66 11.34 -13.41
C ARG A 396 -2.34 11.68 -14.77
N PRO A 397 -1.90 11.08 -15.89
CA PRO A 397 -2.54 11.30 -17.19
C PRO A 397 -4.04 10.97 -17.12
N GLN A 398 -4.85 11.70 -17.88
CA GLN A 398 -6.25 11.31 -18.13
C GLN A 398 -6.30 10.23 -19.21
N THR A 399 -5.35 10.29 -20.14
CA THR A 399 -5.17 9.30 -21.19
C THR A 399 -4.91 7.91 -20.55
N PRO A 400 -5.67 6.86 -20.94
CA PRO A 400 -5.47 5.50 -20.47
C PRO A 400 -4.05 5.00 -20.69
N VAL A 401 -3.45 4.34 -19.68
CA VAL A 401 -2.09 3.81 -19.76
C VAL A 401 -2.10 2.28 -19.81
N ILE A 402 -1.49 1.70 -20.84
CA ILE A 402 -1.39 0.26 -21.04
C ILE A 402 0.08 -0.14 -21.06
N ALA A 403 0.48 -0.98 -20.11
CA ALA A 403 1.85 -1.43 -19.97
C ALA A 403 2.02 -2.86 -20.46
N PHE A 404 2.75 -3.03 -21.56
CA PHE A 404 3.07 -4.34 -22.10
C PHE A 404 4.39 -4.85 -21.50
N SER A 405 4.37 -6.09 -21.01
CA SER A 405 5.54 -6.74 -20.45
C SER A 405 5.53 -8.25 -20.73
N PRO A 406 6.69 -8.88 -21.02
CA PRO A 406 6.79 -10.34 -21.17
C PRO A 406 6.85 -11.05 -19.82
N ARG A 407 6.84 -10.29 -18.72
CA ARG A 407 7.07 -10.77 -17.37
C ARG A 407 5.75 -10.78 -16.59
N PRO A 408 5.19 -11.97 -16.25
CA PRO A 408 3.95 -12.05 -15.48
C PRO A 408 4.05 -11.38 -14.11
N ASP A 409 5.23 -11.40 -13.47
CA ASP A 409 5.44 -10.75 -12.17
C ASP A 409 5.33 -9.22 -12.28
N VAL A 410 5.84 -8.63 -13.37
CA VAL A 410 5.74 -7.18 -13.62
C VAL A 410 4.31 -6.77 -13.87
N VAL A 411 3.58 -7.54 -14.69
CA VAL A 411 2.16 -7.30 -14.97
C VAL A 411 1.34 -7.30 -13.69
N ARG A 412 1.58 -8.27 -12.79
CA ARG A 412 0.93 -8.31 -11.48
C ARG A 412 1.31 -7.12 -10.62
N LYS A 413 2.61 -6.79 -10.48
CA LYS A 413 3.07 -5.62 -9.72
C LYS A 413 2.38 -4.32 -10.17
N LEU A 414 2.22 -4.11 -11.48
CA LEU A 414 1.52 -2.92 -12.01
C LEU A 414 0.04 -2.82 -11.62
N SER A 415 -0.58 -3.88 -11.07
CA SER A 415 -1.96 -3.84 -10.54
C SER A 415 -2.13 -2.88 -9.37
N LEU A 416 -1.03 -2.47 -8.70
CA LEU A 416 -1.04 -1.45 -7.65
C LEU A 416 -0.91 0.00 -8.19
N VAL A 417 -0.46 0.18 -9.43
CA VAL A 417 -0.10 1.49 -9.98
C VAL A 417 -1.33 2.14 -10.61
N ARG A 418 -1.68 3.36 -10.18
CA ARG A 418 -2.90 4.04 -10.65
C ARG A 418 -2.90 4.29 -12.14
N GLY A 419 -4.04 4.07 -12.78
CA GLY A 419 -4.26 4.36 -14.19
C GLY A 419 -3.58 3.38 -15.16
N VAL A 420 -2.84 2.39 -14.66
CA VAL A 420 -2.12 1.42 -15.48
C VAL A 420 -2.90 0.13 -15.62
N LEU A 421 -3.04 -0.34 -16.86
CA LEU A 421 -3.44 -1.70 -17.21
C LEU A 421 -2.20 -2.49 -17.65
N GLY A 422 -1.82 -3.51 -16.88
CA GLY A 422 -0.74 -4.42 -17.27
C GLY A 422 -1.23 -5.48 -18.26
N VAL A 423 -0.49 -5.69 -19.35
CA VAL A 423 -0.77 -6.72 -20.36
C VAL A 423 0.45 -7.62 -20.51
N LEU A 424 0.25 -8.92 -20.31
CA LEU A 424 1.28 -9.93 -20.56
C LEU A 424 1.42 -10.15 -22.06
N ASN A 425 2.59 -9.88 -22.61
CA ASN A 425 2.86 -10.03 -24.03
C ASN A 425 4.34 -10.34 -24.29
N ASN A 426 4.63 -11.29 -25.17
CA ASN A 426 5.99 -11.74 -25.49
C ASN A 426 6.58 -11.09 -26.78
N ILE A 427 5.85 -10.16 -27.38
CA ILE A 427 6.16 -9.54 -28.68
C ILE A 427 7.15 -8.38 -28.48
N PHE A 428 8.45 -8.67 -28.42
CA PHE A 428 9.47 -7.63 -28.21
C PHE A 428 10.76 -7.78 -29.01
N TYR A 429 10.79 -8.68 -30.00
CA TYR A 429 12.03 -9.00 -30.72
C TYR A 429 12.35 -8.04 -31.89
N ASP A 430 11.34 -7.47 -32.55
CA ASP A 430 11.49 -6.50 -33.63
C ASP A 430 10.56 -5.30 -33.42
N THR A 431 11.09 -4.08 -33.54
CA THR A 431 10.41 -2.85 -33.11
C THR A 431 9.24 -2.49 -34.01
N ASP A 432 9.41 -2.58 -35.33
CA ASP A 432 8.35 -2.21 -36.27
C ASP A 432 7.22 -3.25 -36.30
N THR A 433 7.57 -4.54 -36.19
CA THR A 433 6.60 -5.61 -36.01
C THR A 433 5.84 -5.47 -34.68
N ALA A 434 6.53 -5.11 -33.59
CA ALA A 434 5.90 -4.97 -32.28
C ALA A 434 4.80 -3.91 -32.24
N PHE A 435 4.97 -2.76 -32.93
CA PHE A 435 3.94 -1.71 -32.93
C PHE A 435 2.66 -2.16 -33.64
N SER A 436 2.80 -2.80 -34.81
CA SER A 436 1.68 -3.34 -35.57
C SER A 436 0.96 -4.43 -34.78
N GLU A 437 1.70 -5.32 -34.11
CA GLU A 437 1.11 -6.38 -33.29
C GLU A 437 0.42 -5.84 -32.02
N ILE A 438 0.95 -4.79 -31.40
CA ILE A 438 0.27 -4.08 -30.30
C ILE A 438 -1.04 -3.48 -30.79
N ALA A 439 -1.04 -2.79 -31.94
CA ALA A 439 -2.25 -2.22 -32.51
C ALA A 439 -3.29 -3.30 -32.83
N LYS A 440 -2.86 -4.43 -33.43
CA LYS A 440 -3.71 -5.62 -33.66
C LYS A 440 -4.31 -6.16 -32.37
N TYR A 441 -3.50 -6.33 -31.34
CA TYR A 441 -3.95 -6.81 -30.03
C TYR A 441 -4.99 -5.86 -29.43
N LEU A 442 -4.69 -4.56 -29.39
CA LEU A 442 -5.60 -3.55 -28.83
C LEU A 442 -6.92 -3.48 -29.60
N ALA A 443 -6.88 -3.59 -30.92
CA ALA A 443 -8.09 -3.61 -31.74
C ALA A 443 -8.92 -4.87 -31.50
N LYS A 444 -8.28 -6.04 -31.41
CA LYS A 444 -8.95 -7.31 -31.10
C LYS A 444 -9.65 -7.29 -29.74
N GLU A 445 -9.04 -6.67 -28.74
CA GLU A 445 -9.62 -6.48 -27.40
C GLU A 445 -10.70 -5.37 -27.34
N GLY A 446 -10.92 -4.67 -28.47
CA GLY A 446 -11.87 -3.58 -28.61
C GLY A 446 -11.44 -2.29 -27.90
N TYR A 447 -10.14 -2.12 -27.65
CA TYR A 447 -9.58 -0.93 -27.01
C TYR A 447 -9.41 0.24 -27.98
N VAL A 448 -9.08 -0.05 -29.24
CA VAL A 448 -8.83 0.97 -30.28
C VAL A 448 -9.48 0.59 -31.60
N LYS A 449 -9.67 1.58 -32.47
CA LYS A 449 -10.20 1.45 -33.83
C LYS A 449 -9.31 2.17 -34.85
N GLU A 450 -9.60 1.98 -36.13
CA GLU A 450 -8.91 2.70 -37.21
C GLU A 450 -8.95 4.22 -37.00
N GLY A 451 -7.80 4.88 -37.17
CA GLY A 451 -7.65 6.31 -37.01
C GLY A 451 -7.30 6.77 -35.59
N ASP A 452 -7.45 5.92 -34.57
CA ASP A 452 -7.06 6.21 -33.19
C ASP A 452 -5.55 6.48 -33.09
N LEU A 453 -5.17 7.31 -32.11
CA LEU A 453 -3.80 7.75 -31.93
C LEU A 453 -3.20 7.11 -30.67
N LEU A 454 -2.07 6.44 -30.83
CA LEU A 454 -1.33 5.78 -29.77
C LEU A 454 0.00 6.50 -29.53
N LEU A 455 0.32 6.74 -28.25
CA LEU A 455 1.61 7.27 -27.82
C LEU A 455 2.42 6.15 -27.18
N ILE A 456 3.45 5.69 -27.86
CA ILE A 456 4.24 4.53 -27.45
C ILE A 456 5.57 4.99 -26.86
N THR A 457 5.92 4.52 -25.68
CA THR A 457 7.14 4.91 -24.96
C THR A 457 7.81 3.71 -24.30
N GLY A 458 9.15 3.72 -24.24
CA GLY A 458 9.94 2.66 -23.63
C GLY A 458 11.42 2.72 -23.99
N GLY A 459 12.18 1.79 -23.41
CA GLY A 459 13.58 1.53 -23.80
C GLY A 459 13.60 0.54 -24.96
N ILE A 460 14.07 0.97 -26.11
CA ILE A 460 14.06 0.18 -27.35
C ILE A 460 15.51 -0.07 -27.82
N PRO A 461 15.90 -1.32 -28.16
CA PRO A 461 15.10 -2.56 -28.11
C PRO A 461 14.75 -3.01 -26.69
N VAL A 462 13.51 -3.47 -26.49
CA VAL A 462 12.99 -3.84 -25.15
C VAL A 462 13.79 -5.00 -24.55
N THR A 463 14.26 -5.94 -25.36
CA THR A 463 15.06 -7.10 -24.95
C THR A 463 16.38 -6.75 -24.26
N GLN A 464 16.90 -5.54 -24.46
CA GLN A 464 18.20 -5.12 -23.93
C GLN A 464 18.11 -4.41 -22.57
N MET A 465 16.92 -4.33 -21.95
CA MET A 465 16.69 -3.59 -20.69
C MET A 465 17.21 -2.14 -20.72
N LEU A 466 17.20 -1.49 -21.88
CA LEU A 466 17.75 -0.14 -22.02
C LEU A 466 16.92 0.88 -21.22
N PRO A 467 17.55 1.97 -20.75
CA PRO A 467 16.81 3.14 -20.30
C PRO A 467 15.83 3.64 -21.36
N THR A 468 14.75 4.29 -20.94
CA THR A 468 13.79 4.90 -21.86
C THR A 468 14.49 5.86 -22.81
N ASN A 469 14.29 5.66 -24.12
CA ASN A 469 14.97 6.41 -25.17
C ASN A 469 14.04 6.79 -26.34
N THR A 470 12.78 6.35 -26.34
CA THR A 470 11.87 6.50 -27.49
C THR A 470 10.49 6.98 -27.07
N ILE A 471 9.94 7.92 -27.84
CA ILE A 471 8.50 8.25 -27.89
C ILE A 471 8.09 8.16 -29.36
N LYS A 472 7.08 7.34 -29.67
CA LYS A 472 6.51 7.19 -31.02
C LYS A 472 5.04 7.56 -31.00
N VAL A 473 4.64 8.41 -31.93
CA VAL A 473 3.24 8.67 -32.24
C VAL A 473 2.83 7.69 -33.35
N HIS A 474 1.86 6.81 -33.07
CA HIS A 474 1.37 5.82 -34.02
C HIS A 474 -0.12 6.03 -34.27
N ARG A 475 -0.53 6.15 -35.54
CA ARG A 475 -1.95 6.18 -35.90
C ARG A 475 -2.36 4.80 -36.38
N VAL A 476 -3.38 4.22 -35.75
CA VAL A 476 -3.87 2.88 -36.10
C VAL A 476 -4.38 2.89 -37.54
N ALA A 477 -3.74 2.12 -38.41
CA ALA A 477 -4.09 2.03 -39.82
C ALA A 477 -4.88 0.74 -40.11
N LYS A 478 -5.59 0.69 -41.24
CA LYS A 478 -6.32 -0.52 -41.68
C LYS A 478 -5.46 -1.78 -41.76
N LEU A 479 -4.16 -1.63 -42.10
CA LEU A 479 -3.20 -2.73 -42.15
C LEU A 479 -2.89 -3.30 -40.76
N ASP A 480 -3.02 -2.49 -39.71
CA ASP A 480 -2.88 -2.91 -38.31
C ASP A 480 -4.14 -3.66 -37.81
N LEU A 481 -5.20 -3.73 -38.61
CA LEU A 481 -6.48 -4.37 -38.25
C LEU A 481 -6.75 -5.65 -39.05
N ALA A 482 -5.92 -5.93 -40.05
CA ALA A 482 -5.93 -7.15 -40.86
C ALA A 482 -5.01 -8.21 -40.25
#